data_AF-A0A936Q177-F1
#
_entry.id   AF-A0A936Q177-F1
#
_cell.length_a   1.000
_cell.length_b   1.000
_cell.length_c   1.000
_cell.angle_alpha   90.00
_cell.angle_beta   90.00
_cell.angle_gamma   90.00
#
_symmetry.space_group_name_H-M   'P 1'
#
loop_
_entity.id
_entity.type
_entity.pdbx_description
1 polymer ?
#
loop_
_entity_poly.entity_id
_entity_poly.type
_entity_poly.pdbx_seq_one_letter_code
_entity_poly.pdbx_strand_id
1 'polypeptide(L)'
;MSDGKCAYCECVDPRDVEHFYPKSRHPERMFRWDNLLFVCKTCNLDKNEQLPMDGAQPLLIEPSVEDPARFFSWDPDTGRPLLDSEPTRRRRAEETIKILPGLKHQDLAEERRKLRLDVLFFLTEVLEEVPRPPDVVARLATLLSPTQPWRSVLRQLVSEEPTVIAAVRARAPELAPLLDALPPMPPRPLAPLPQPP
;
A
#
# COMPACT_ATOMS: atom_id res chain seq x y z
N MET A 1 -8.62 5.48 7.92
CA MET A 1 -8.50 4.48 9.00
C MET A 1 -7.83 3.24 8.40
N SER A 2 -7.04 2.47 9.14
CA SER A 2 -6.22 1.39 8.57
C SER A 2 -6.97 0.09 8.23
N ASP A 3 -8.30 0.08 8.28
CA ASP A 3 -9.16 -1.07 8.00
C ASP A 3 -8.78 -2.35 8.76
N GLY A 4 -8.34 -2.20 10.02
CA GLY A 4 -7.90 -3.32 10.86
C GLY A 4 -6.49 -3.84 10.54
N LYS A 5 -5.70 -3.09 9.76
CA LYS A 5 -4.34 -3.45 9.35
C LYS A 5 -3.30 -2.57 10.03
N CYS A 6 -2.06 -3.02 9.99
CA CYS A 6 -0.93 -2.17 10.35
C CYS A 6 -0.88 -0.95 9.43
N ALA A 7 -0.81 0.25 10.01
CA ALA A 7 -0.76 1.51 9.26
C ALA A 7 0.45 1.62 8.33
N TYR A 8 1.57 0.94 8.67
CA TYR A 8 2.79 0.96 7.88
C TYR A 8 2.86 -0.17 6.84
N CYS A 9 2.89 -1.42 7.31
CA CYS A 9 3.09 -2.57 6.43
C CYS A 9 1.80 -3.23 5.96
N GLU A 10 0.61 -2.73 6.30
CA GLU A 10 -0.68 -3.34 5.93
C GLU A 10 -0.91 -4.80 6.37
N CYS A 11 0.00 -5.46 7.09
CA CYS A 11 -0.23 -6.79 7.63
C CYS A 11 -1.45 -6.81 8.57
N VAL A 12 -2.23 -7.89 8.52
CA VAL A 12 -3.47 -8.09 9.29
C VAL A 12 -3.18 -8.71 10.67
N ASP A 13 -2.25 -8.10 11.41
CA ASP A 13 -2.02 -8.40 12.83
C ASP A 13 -1.54 -7.16 13.63
N PRO A 14 -2.16 -5.97 13.45
CA PRO A 14 -1.86 -4.85 14.33
C PRO A 14 -2.36 -5.14 15.75
N ARG A 15 -1.49 -4.87 16.74
CA ARG A 15 -1.81 -5.07 18.17
C ARG A 15 -1.36 -3.91 19.05
N ASP A 16 -0.56 -3.01 18.49
CA ASP A 16 0.05 -1.94 19.23
C ASP A 16 -0.48 -0.58 18.76
N VAL A 17 -0.49 0.37 19.69
CA VAL A 17 -0.67 1.79 19.40
C VAL A 17 0.70 2.42 19.35
N GLU A 18 1.03 3.03 18.21
CA GLU A 18 2.31 3.71 17.99
C GLU A 18 2.13 5.22 17.89
N HIS A 19 3.09 5.95 18.45
CA HIS A 19 3.16 7.41 18.36
C HIS A 19 3.95 7.83 17.14
N PHE A 20 3.34 8.50 16.16
CA PHE A 20 4.09 9.01 15.01
C PHE A 20 5.23 9.94 15.46
N TYR A 21 4.90 10.97 16.24
CA TYR A 21 5.81 11.78 17.04
C TYR A 21 6.10 11.09 18.39
N PRO A 22 7.32 10.57 18.61
CA PRO A 22 7.63 9.76 19.80
C PRO A 22 7.40 10.53 21.10
N LYS A 23 6.70 9.91 22.05
CA LYS A 23 6.35 10.52 23.34
C LYS A 23 7.55 10.97 24.19
N SER A 24 8.72 10.35 24.02
CA SER A 24 9.94 10.73 24.74
C SER A 24 10.52 12.07 24.28
N ARG A 25 10.23 12.47 23.02
CA ARG A 25 10.68 13.74 22.42
C ARG A 25 9.56 14.75 22.26
N HIS A 26 8.32 14.27 22.15
CA HIS A 26 7.11 15.06 21.94
C HIS A 26 6.02 14.69 22.96
N PRO A 27 6.28 14.86 24.28
CA PRO A 27 5.31 14.50 25.32
C PRO A 27 3.98 15.27 25.18
N GLU A 28 4.00 16.47 24.61
CA GLU A 28 2.82 17.28 24.32
C GLU A 28 1.89 16.66 23.26
N ARG A 29 2.39 15.68 22.49
CA ARG A 29 1.63 14.96 21.45
C ARG A 29 1.16 13.57 21.89
N MET A 30 1.54 13.13 23.09
CA MET A 30 1.33 11.75 23.56
C MET A 30 -0.14 11.31 23.57
N PHE A 31 -1.07 12.22 23.85
CA PHE A 31 -2.51 11.92 23.95
C PHE A 31 -3.33 12.48 22.79
N ARG A 32 -2.68 12.94 21.72
CA ARG A 32 -3.41 13.45 20.56
C ARG A 32 -3.73 12.31 19.60
N TRP A 33 -5.00 12.15 19.26
CA TRP A 33 -5.48 11.07 18.39
C TRP A 33 -4.84 11.09 17.00
N ASP A 34 -4.54 12.28 16.49
CA ASP A 34 -3.82 12.49 15.22
C ASP A 34 -2.35 12.03 15.28
N ASN A 35 -1.83 11.70 16.46
CA ASN A 35 -0.48 11.17 16.67
C ASN A 35 -0.47 9.64 16.89
N LEU A 36 -1.62 8.97 16.95
CA LEU A 36 -1.74 7.55 17.29
C LEU A 36 -2.05 6.72 16.04
N LEU A 37 -1.17 5.76 15.74
CA LEU A 37 -1.29 4.82 14.63
C LEU A 37 -1.50 3.41 15.15
N PHE A 38 -2.36 2.64 14.48
CA PHE A 38 -2.54 1.23 14.79
C PHE A 38 -1.56 0.39 13.97
N VAL A 39 -0.62 -0.30 14.62
CA VAL A 39 0.51 -0.96 13.97
C VAL A 39 0.75 -2.37 14.50
N CYS A 40 1.47 -3.19 13.73
CA CYS A 40 1.98 -4.47 14.20
C CYS A 40 3.20 -4.28 15.11
N LYS A 41 3.48 -5.29 15.93
CA LYS A 41 4.61 -5.28 16.87
C LYS A 41 5.96 -5.01 16.19
N THR A 42 6.19 -5.59 15.01
CA THR A 42 7.44 -5.42 14.27
C THR A 42 7.65 -3.97 13.85
N CYS A 43 6.66 -3.35 13.21
CA CYS A 43 6.77 -1.94 12.81
C CYS A 43 6.89 -0.99 14.00
N ASN A 44 6.23 -1.31 15.12
CA ASN A 44 6.35 -0.55 16.36
C ASN A 44 7.79 -0.59 16.90
N LEU A 45 8.37 -1.79 17.01
CA LEU A 45 9.75 -1.98 17.49
C LEU A 45 10.80 -1.40 16.53
N ASP A 46 10.59 -1.55 15.23
CA ASP A 46 11.47 -1.00 14.19
C ASP A 46 11.48 0.53 14.25
N LYS A 47 10.30 1.16 14.29
CA LYS A 47 10.18 2.61 14.39
C LYS A 47 10.75 3.13 15.71
N ASN A 48 10.28 2.60 16.85
CA ASN A 48 10.70 3.03 18.18
C ASN A 48 10.66 4.58 18.29
N GLU A 49 11.73 5.21 18.78
CA GLU A 49 11.84 6.67 18.87
C GLU A 49 12.34 7.36 17.58
N GLN A 50 12.43 6.63 16.46
CA GLN A 50 12.96 7.16 15.21
C GLN A 50 11.94 8.05 14.50
N LEU A 51 12.29 9.33 14.39
CA LEU A 51 11.59 10.31 13.56
C LEU A 51 12.61 11.32 13.01
N PRO A 52 13.37 10.96 11.96
CA PRO A 52 14.33 11.89 11.36
C PRO A 52 13.57 13.04 10.67
N MET A 53 14.12 14.24 10.82
CA MET A 53 13.53 15.49 10.36
C MET A 53 14.43 16.16 9.32
N ASP A 54 13.82 16.81 8.34
CA ASP A 54 14.46 17.78 7.46
C ASP A 54 13.82 19.15 7.68
N GLY A 55 14.49 20.00 8.46
CA GLY A 55 13.86 21.19 9.03
C GLY A 55 12.63 20.82 9.87
N ALA A 56 11.46 21.34 9.47
CA ALA A 56 10.19 21.04 10.13
C ALA A 56 9.46 19.82 9.56
N GLN A 57 9.97 19.19 8.49
CA GLN A 57 9.31 18.09 7.79
C GLN A 57 9.82 16.73 8.27
N PRO A 58 8.94 15.83 8.75
CA PRO A 58 9.30 14.43 8.97
C PRO A 58 9.70 13.73 7.68
N LEU A 59 10.81 12.99 7.73
CA LEU A 59 11.24 12.14 6.61
C LEU A 59 10.48 10.82 6.56
N LEU A 60 10.06 10.30 7.72
CA LEU A 60 9.13 9.18 7.79
C LEU A 60 7.78 9.57 7.17
N ILE A 61 7.22 8.69 6.34
CA ILE A 61 5.89 8.86 5.76
C ILE A 61 4.83 8.59 6.83
N GLU A 62 3.86 9.51 6.98
CA GLU A 62 2.76 9.39 7.92
C GLU A 62 1.47 8.90 7.22
N PRO A 63 1.18 7.59 7.23
CA PRO A 63 0.12 7.00 6.39
C PRO A 63 -1.32 7.46 6.75
N SER A 64 -1.52 8.14 7.88
CA SER A 64 -2.81 8.72 8.29
C SER A 64 -3.13 10.06 7.64
N VAL A 65 -2.12 10.81 7.19
CA VAL A 65 -2.28 12.18 6.67
C VAL A 65 -1.79 12.34 5.23
N GLU A 66 -0.90 11.46 4.77
CA GLU A 66 -0.38 11.45 3.41
C GLU A 66 -0.55 10.07 2.75
N ASP A 67 -0.79 10.06 1.44
CA ASP A 67 -0.99 8.84 0.67
C ASP A 67 0.34 8.14 0.35
N PRO A 68 0.62 6.93 0.90
CA PRO A 68 1.86 6.21 0.64
C PRO A 68 2.09 5.88 -0.84
N ALA A 69 1.03 5.80 -1.65
CA ALA A 69 1.12 5.57 -3.09
C ALA A 69 1.84 6.70 -3.86
N ARG A 70 2.04 7.87 -3.22
CA ARG A 70 2.85 8.98 -3.76
C ARG A 70 4.35 8.70 -3.71
N PHE A 71 4.77 7.75 -2.86
CA PHE A 71 6.16 7.45 -2.56
C PHE A 71 6.58 6.07 -3.06
N PHE A 72 5.64 5.12 -3.06
CA PHE A 72 5.87 3.71 -3.41
C PHE A 72 5.00 3.25 -4.58
N SER A 73 5.58 2.50 -5.52
CA SER A 73 4.89 1.45 -6.30
C SER A 73 5.46 0.09 -5.90
N TRP A 74 4.96 -0.94 -6.55
CA TRP A 74 5.34 -2.31 -6.37
C TRP A 74 5.82 -2.88 -7.70
N ASP A 75 6.98 -3.50 -7.67
CA ASP A 75 7.49 -4.27 -8.80
C ASP A 75 6.59 -5.49 -9.03
N PRO A 76 6.05 -5.69 -10.25
CA PRO A 76 5.06 -6.73 -10.51
C PRO A 76 5.64 -8.15 -10.42
N ASP A 77 6.95 -8.30 -10.64
CA ASP A 77 7.64 -9.60 -10.68
C ASP A 77 8.16 -10.02 -9.31
N THR A 78 8.51 -9.06 -8.45
CA THR A 78 9.16 -9.33 -7.16
C THR A 78 8.32 -8.89 -5.96
N GLY A 79 7.32 -8.03 -6.15
CA GLY A 79 6.54 -7.42 -5.08
C GLY A 79 7.36 -6.47 -4.19
N ARG A 80 8.57 -6.10 -4.60
CA ARG A 80 9.42 -5.16 -3.87
C ARG A 80 8.94 -3.72 -4.08
N PRO A 81 9.14 -2.82 -3.10
CA PRO A 81 8.81 -1.42 -3.28
C PRO A 81 9.73 -0.79 -4.35
N LEU A 82 9.11 -0.03 -5.24
CA LEU A 82 9.75 0.84 -6.22
C LEU A 82 9.53 2.29 -5.77
N LEU A 83 10.59 3.09 -5.80
CA LEU A 83 10.56 4.45 -5.25
C LEU A 83 10.18 5.49 -6.31
N ASP A 84 9.52 6.57 -5.88
CA ASP A 84 9.20 7.70 -6.75
C ASP A 84 10.48 8.34 -7.34
N SER A 85 10.37 8.92 -8.53
CA SER A 85 11.50 9.49 -9.24
C SER A 85 11.87 10.91 -8.74
N GLU A 86 10.95 11.61 -8.09
CA GLU A 86 11.15 12.94 -7.54
C GLU A 86 12.07 12.89 -6.30
N PRO A 87 13.15 13.69 -6.23
CA PRO A 87 14.17 13.58 -5.19
C PRO A 87 13.65 13.65 -3.75
N THR A 88 12.71 14.55 -3.46
CA THR A 88 12.17 14.74 -2.11
C THR A 88 11.37 13.51 -1.67
N ARG A 89 10.46 13.04 -2.53
CA ARG A 89 9.68 11.83 -2.28
C ARG A 89 10.55 10.58 -2.20
N ARG A 90 11.54 10.44 -3.09
CA ARG A 90 12.52 9.35 -3.03
C ARG A 90 13.22 9.30 -1.68
N ARG A 91 13.77 10.42 -1.23
CA ARG A 91 14.49 10.50 0.05
C ARG A 91 13.62 10.10 1.24
N ARG A 92 12.36 10.56 1.26
CA ARG A 92 11.40 10.17 2.31
C ARG A 92 11.06 8.69 2.27
N ALA A 93 10.91 8.13 1.07
CA ALA A 93 10.67 6.71 0.87
C ALA A 93 11.87 5.85 1.33
N GLU A 94 13.10 6.27 1.03
CA GLU A 94 14.34 5.63 1.47
C GLU A 94 14.48 5.63 2.99
N GLU A 95 14.32 6.78 3.64
CA GLU A 95 14.37 6.86 5.11
C GLU A 95 13.22 6.07 5.76
N THR A 96 12.04 6.03 5.15
CA THR A 96 10.94 5.18 5.62
C THR A 96 11.30 3.70 5.56
N ILE A 97 11.89 3.21 4.45
CA ILE A 97 12.34 1.80 4.34
C ILE A 97 13.49 1.49 5.30
N LYS A 98 14.36 2.45 5.57
CA LYS A 98 15.47 2.30 6.52
C LYS A 98 14.96 2.13 7.95
N ILE A 99 13.96 2.92 8.35
CA ILE A 99 13.32 2.82 9.67
C ILE A 99 12.44 1.57 9.77
N LEU A 100 11.73 1.24 8.69
CA LEU A 100 10.78 0.13 8.61
C LEU A 100 11.26 -0.92 7.59
N PRO A 101 12.34 -1.67 7.89
CA PRO A 101 12.94 -2.62 6.94
C PRO A 101 11.98 -3.74 6.54
N GLY A 102 10.95 -4.02 7.35
CA GLY A 102 9.86 -4.92 7.01
C GLY A 102 9.23 -4.64 5.64
N LEU A 103 9.15 -3.38 5.20
CA LEU A 103 8.57 -3.00 3.90
C LEU A 103 9.26 -3.65 2.70
N LYS A 104 10.57 -3.94 2.81
CA LYS A 104 11.35 -4.64 1.78
C LYS A 104 11.63 -6.12 2.12
N HIS A 105 11.11 -6.62 3.23
CA HIS A 105 11.32 -8.01 3.64
C HIS A 105 10.77 -8.97 2.58
N GLN A 106 11.46 -10.08 2.37
CA GLN A 106 11.14 -11.02 1.30
C GLN A 106 9.73 -11.59 1.45
N ASP A 107 9.34 -12.01 2.66
CA ASP A 107 8.02 -12.57 2.94
C ASP A 107 6.89 -11.61 2.53
N LEU A 108 7.00 -10.32 2.88
CA LEU A 108 5.99 -9.33 2.52
C LEU A 108 6.00 -9.02 1.01
N ALA A 109 7.17 -9.09 0.37
CA ALA A 109 7.27 -8.92 -1.08
C ALA A 109 6.59 -10.08 -1.82
N GLU A 110 6.80 -11.31 -1.37
CA GLU A 110 6.14 -12.51 -1.91
C GLU A 110 4.62 -12.47 -1.73
N GLU A 111 4.13 -12.05 -0.55
CA GLU A 111 2.70 -11.86 -0.32
C GLU A 111 2.07 -10.81 -1.24
N ARG A 112 2.73 -9.67 -1.45
CA ARG A 112 2.28 -8.64 -2.39
C ARG A 112 2.23 -9.14 -3.83
N ARG A 113 3.28 -9.84 -4.26
CA ARG A 113 3.33 -10.48 -5.58
C ARG A 113 2.20 -11.48 -5.73
N LYS A 114 2.00 -12.35 -4.74
CA LYS A 114 0.94 -13.36 -4.74
C LYS A 114 -0.44 -12.72 -4.87
N LEU A 115 -0.73 -11.68 -4.07
CA LEU A 115 -2.01 -10.96 -4.18
C LEU A 115 -2.23 -10.42 -5.59
N ARG A 116 -1.22 -9.79 -6.19
CA ARG A 116 -1.30 -9.26 -7.56
C ARG A 116 -1.66 -10.36 -8.56
N LEU A 117 -0.96 -11.50 -8.48
CA LEU A 117 -1.18 -12.63 -9.38
C LEU A 117 -2.56 -13.26 -9.19
N ASP A 118 -2.99 -13.46 -7.94
CA ASP A 118 -4.32 -14.00 -7.63
C ASP A 118 -5.42 -13.09 -8.18
N VAL A 119 -5.30 -11.77 -8.00
CA VAL A 119 -6.28 -10.81 -8.50
C VAL A 119 -6.31 -10.81 -10.03
N LEU A 120 -5.15 -10.79 -10.70
CA LEU A 120 -5.10 -10.89 -12.16
C LEU A 120 -5.76 -12.17 -12.66
N PHE A 121 -5.46 -13.30 -12.04
CA PHE A 121 -6.07 -14.58 -12.37
C PHE A 121 -7.60 -14.49 -12.28
N PHE A 122 -8.15 -14.03 -11.15
CA PHE A 122 -9.60 -13.94 -11.00
C PHE A 122 -10.26 -12.88 -11.90
N LEU A 123 -9.56 -11.80 -12.24
CA LEU A 123 -10.06 -10.85 -13.25
C LEU A 123 -10.21 -11.54 -14.61
N THR A 124 -9.22 -12.34 -15.03
CA THR A 124 -9.28 -13.13 -16.26
C THR A 124 -10.42 -14.15 -16.22
N GLU A 125 -10.58 -14.90 -15.12
CA GLU A 125 -11.69 -15.86 -14.96
C GLU A 125 -13.06 -15.19 -15.10
N VAL A 126 -13.23 -13.97 -14.59
CA VAL A 126 -14.49 -13.21 -14.76
C VAL A 126 -14.77 -12.88 -16.25
N LEU A 127 -13.72 -12.65 -17.03
CA LEU A 127 -13.77 -12.23 -18.44
C LEU A 127 -13.80 -13.37 -19.46
N GLU A 128 -13.24 -14.54 -19.14
CA GLU A 128 -13.06 -15.61 -20.12
C GLU A 128 -14.01 -16.80 -19.91
N GLU A 129 -14.31 -17.17 -18.67
CA GLU A 129 -15.04 -18.42 -18.36
C GLU A 129 -16.56 -18.34 -18.56
N VAL A 130 -17.12 -19.29 -19.34
CA VAL A 130 -18.55 -19.44 -19.59
C VAL A 130 -18.95 -20.94 -19.64
N PRO A 131 -19.77 -21.45 -18.70
CA PRO A 131 -20.32 -20.75 -17.54
C PRO A 131 -19.26 -20.50 -16.47
N ARG A 132 -19.30 -19.31 -15.85
CA ARG A 132 -18.39 -18.94 -14.77
C ARG A 132 -18.58 -19.84 -13.55
N PRO A 133 -17.50 -20.31 -12.89
CA PRO A 133 -17.62 -21.00 -11.61
C PRO A 133 -18.31 -20.11 -10.56
N PRO A 134 -19.16 -20.68 -9.68
CA PRO A 134 -20.02 -19.90 -8.80
C PRO A 134 -19.28 -19.08 -7.74
N ASP A 135 -18.02 -19.39 -7.44
CA ASP A 135 -17.23 -18.76 -6.38
C ASP A 135 -16.20 -17.73 -6.88
N VAL A 136 -15.95 -17.62 -8.19
CA VAL A 136 -14.94 -16.71 -8.76
C VAL A 136 -15.18 -15.26 -8.32
N VAL A 137 -16.42 -14.78 -8.41
CA VAL A 137 -16.77 -13.42 -8.00
C VAL A 137 -16.59 -13.24 -6.49
N ALA A 138 -17.02 -14.23 -5.69
CA ALA A 138 -16.90 -14.16 -4.24
C ALA A 138 -15.43 -14.16 -3.77
N ARG A 139 -14.56 -14.92 -4.44
CA ARG A 139 -13.12 -14.92 -4.18
C ARG A 139 -12.49 -13.59 -4.55
N LEU A 140 -12.80 -13.05 -5.73
CA LEU A 140 -12.31 -11.73 -6.13
C LEU A 140 -12.79 -10.64 -5.18
N ALA A 141 -14.06 -10.67 -4.78
CA ALA A 141 -14.61 -9.75 -3.79
C ALA A 141 -13.85 -9.84 -2.45
N THR A 142 -13.51 -11.06 -2.02
CA THR A 142 -12.71 -11.26 -0.80
C THR A 142 -11.33 -10.61 -0.93
N LEU A 143 -10.63 -10.82 -2.05
CA LEU A 143 -9.30 -10.24 -2.31
C LEU A 143 -9.33 -8.70 -2.40
N LEU A 144 -10.42 -8.13 -2.93
CA LEU A 144 -10.59 -6.68 -3.07
C LEU A 144 -11.11 -5.99 -1.79
N SER A 145 -11.46 -6.75 -0.75
CA SER A 145 -12.00 -6.18 0.50
C SER A 145 -11.00 -5.20 1.14
N PRO A 146 -11.45 -4.04 1.67
CA PRO A 146 -10.58 -3.09 2.37
C PRO A 146 -9.78 -3.68 3.53
N THR A 147 -10.31 -4.73 4.15
CA THR A 147 -9.68 -5.46 5.27
C THR A 147 -8.53 -6.36 4.82
N GLN A 148 -8.37 -6.62 3.51
CA GLN A 148 -7.23 -7.35 2.98
C GLN A 148 -5.97 -6.48 2.94
N PRO A 149 -4.79 -7.09 3.13
CA PRO A 149 -3.52 -6.37 3.10
C PRO A 149 -3.20 -5.85 1.69
N TRP A 150 -2.17 -5.02 1.59
CA TRP A 150 -1.55 -4.62 0.31
C TRP A 150 -2.47 -3.84 -0.63
N ARG A 151 -3.30 -2.97 -0.07
CA ARG A 151 -4.28 -2.19 -0.83
C ARG A 151 -3.63 -1.28 -1.87
N SER A 152 -2.41 -0.81 -1.60
CA SER A 152 -1.62 -0.05 -2.58
C SER A 152 -1.23 -0.87 -3.81
N VAL A 153 -1.03 -2.19 -3.70
CA VAL A 153 -0.81 -3.09 -4.84
C VAL A 153 -2.08 -3.17 -5.70
N LEU A 154 -3.24 -3.31 -5.06
CA LEU A 154 -4.53 -3.35 -5.75
C LEU A 154 -4.84 -2.04 -6.49
N ARG A 155 -4.58 -0.90 -5.84
CA ARG A 155 -4.70 0.43 -6.47
C ARG A 155 -3.81 0.56 -7.70
N GLN A 156 -2.58 0.07 -7.62
CA GLN A 156 -1.65 0.07 -8.74
C GLN A 156 -2.17 -0.80 -9.90
N LEU A 157 -2.55 -2.05 -9.63
CA LEU A 157 -3.11 -2.95 -10.65
C LEU A 157 -4.33 -2.34 -11.34
N VAL A 158 -5.29 -1.81 -10.56
CA VAL A 158 -6.50 -1.19 -11.12
C VAL A 158 -6.17 0.03 -11.99
N SER A 159 -5.11 0.77 -11.63
CA SER A 159 -4.66 1.94 -12.40
C SER A 159 -3.90 1.55 -13.67
N GLU A 160 -3.20 0.40 -13.66
CA GLU A 160 -2.45 -0.14 -14.81
C GLU A 160 -3.38 -0.78 -15.85
N GLU A 161 -4.53 -1.32 -15.42
CA GLU A 161 -5.42 -2.14 -16.25
C GLU A 161 -6.84 -1.54 -16.44
N PRO A 162 -6.99 -0.25 -16.80
CA PRO A 162 -8.30 0.42 -16.79
C PRO A 162 -9.33 -0.25 -17.71
N THR A 163 -8.90 -0.80 -18.85
CA THR A 163 -9.77 -1.51 -19.81
C THR A 163 -10.28 -2.84 -19.24
N VAL A 164 -9.41 -3.61 -18.59
CA VAL A 164 -9.77 -4.88 -17.94
C VAL A 164 -10.77 -4.61 -16.82
N ILE A 165 -10.50 -3.60 -15.98
CA ILE A 165 -11.38 -3.22 -14.88
C ILE A 165 -12.76 -2.78 -15.40
N ALA A 166 -12.82 -2.01 -16.49
CA ALA A 166 -14.10 -1.64 -17.11
C ALA A 166 -14.88 -2.86 -17.63
N ALA A 167 -14.21 -3.82 -18.27
CA ALA A 167 -14.84 -5.05 -18.74
C ALA A 167 -15.35 -5.94 -17.59
N VAL A 168 -14.58 -6.05 -16.51
CA VAL A 168 -14.97 -6.80 -15.30
C VAL A 168 -16.21 -6.17 -14.66
N ARG A 169 -16.27 -4.84 -14.55
CA ARG A 169 -17.47 -4.14 -14.04
C ARG A 169 -18.72 -4.45 -14.86
N ALA A 170 -18.59 -4.52 -16.20
CA ALA A 170 -19.72 -4.86 -17.06
C ALA A 170 -20.19 -6.31 -16.88
N ARG A 171 -19.27 -7.23 -16.57
CA ARG A 171 -19.54 -8.67 -16.42
C ARG A 171 -19.85 -9.15 -15.00
N ALA A 172 -19.52 -8.35 -13.98
CA ALA A 172 -19.79 -8.60 -12.57
C ALA A 172 -20.02 -7.26 -11.84
N PRO A 173 -21.17 -6.60 -12.06
CA PRO A 173 -21.49 -5.29 -11.47
C PRO A 173 -21.40 -5.25 -9.94
N GLU A 174 -21.60 -6.38 -9.27
CA GLU A 174 -21.48 -6.55 -7.83
C GLU A 174 -20.06 -6.25 -7.29
N LEU A 175 -19.02 -6.29 -8.13
CA LEU A 175 -17.65 -5.93 -7.75
C LEU A 175 -17.39 -4.42 -7.85
N ALA A 176 -18.27 -3.65 -8.50
CA ALA A 176 -18.04 -2.22 -8.74
C ALA A 176 -17.77 -1.42 -7.45
N PRO A 177 -18.50 -1.59 -6.33
CA PRO A 177 -18.21 -0.85 -5.10
C PRO A 177 -16.81 -1.10 -4.54
N LEU A 178 -16.30 -2.33 -4.65
CA LEU A 178 -14.95 -2.68 -4.19
C LEU A 178 -13.87 -2.09 -5.08
N LEU A 179 -14.10 -2.09 -6.40
CA LEU A 179 -13.20 -1.48 -7.38
C LEU A 179 -13.20 0.06 -7.28
N ASP A 180 -14.36 0.68 -7.07
CA ASP A 180 -14.50 2.14 -6.89
C ASP A 180 -13.89 2.60 -5.56
N ALA A 181 -13.89 1.72 -4.56
CA ALA A 181 -13.20 1.99 -3.31
C ALA A 181 -11.68 2.06 -3.49
N LEU A 182 -11.08 1.64 -4.60
CA LEU A 182 -9.62 1.74 -4.83
C LEU A 182 -9.28 3.04 -5.58
N PRO A 183 -8.81 4.11 -4.89
CA PRO A 183 -8.49 5.35 -5.56
C PRO A 183 -7.30 5.16 -6.50
N PRO A 184 -7.27 5.86 -7.65
CA PRO A 184 -6.20 5.72 -8.63
C PRO A 184 -4.83 6.04 -8.01
N MET A 185 -3.79 5.46 -8.60
CA MET A 185 -2.42 5.84 -8.26
C MET A 185 -2.20 7.31 -8.62
N PRO A 186 -1.47 8.07 -7.77
CA PRO A 186 -1.09 9.43 -8.11
C PRO A 186 -0.19 9.44 -9.36
N PRO A 187 -0.25 10.50 -10.18
CA PRO A 187 0.61 10.61 -11.35
C PRO A 187 2.07 10.56 -10.93
N ARG A 188 2.85 9.73 -11.62
CA ARG A 188 4.29 9.64 -11.40
C ARG A 188 5.00 10.63 -12.32
N PRO A 189 6.03 11.34 -11.82
CA PRO A 189 6.92 12.04 -12.71
C PRO A 189 7.55 11.01 -13.65
N LEU A 190 7.50 11.27 -14.94
CA LEU A 190 8.28 10.49 -15.91
C LEU A 190 9.73 10.49 -15.43
N ALA A 191 10.33 9.30 -15.33
CA ALA A 191 11.77 9.23 -15.11
C ALA A 191 12.44 10.09 -16.20
N PRO A 192 13.46 10.91 -15.87
CA PRO A 192 14.26 11.54 -16.90
C PRO A 192 14.72 10.43 -17.86
N LEU A 193 14.52 10.63 -19.16
CA LEU A 193 15.08 9.71 -20.15
C LEU A 193 16.58 9.57 -19.85
N PRO A 194 17.14 8.35 -19.90
CA PRO A 194 18.57 8.17 -19.73
C PRO A 194 19.28 9.14 -20.68
N GLN A 195 20.14 9.99 -20.14
CA GLN A 195 20.94 10.85 -21.00
C GLN A 195 21.85 9.94 -21.84
N PRO A 196 21.92 10.15 -23.17
CA PRO A 196 22.86 9.40 -23.99
C PRO A 196 24.30 9.64 -23.49
N PRO A 197 25.20 8.66 -23.68
CA PRO A 197 26.58 8.74 -23.21
C PRO A 197 27.37 9.91 -23.82
#